data_AF-A0A2E2WU14-F1
#
_entry.id   AF-A0A2E2WU14-F1
#
_cell.length_a   1.000
_cell.length_b   1.000
_cell.length_c   1.000
_cell.angle_alpha   90.00
_cell.angle_beta   90.00
_cell.angle_gamma   90.00
#
_symmetry.space_group_name_H-M   'P 1'
#
loop_
_entity.id
_entity.type
_entity.pdbx_description
1 polymer ?
#
loop_
_entity_poly.entity_id
_entity_poly.type
_entity_poly.pdbx_seq_one_letter_code
_entity_poly.pdbx_strand_id
1 'polypeptide(L)'
;MVTKVFTSESVSEGHPDKLCDQVSDAILDAVLAQDKKARVACETLVKSEVGSLGVVVLGGEITTSANINYEDIVRKTINDIGYDSKELGFDSKTVEFINKIGLQSQDIAQGVDRDNEEEQGAGDQGLMFGYANNETDVLMPAPITYSHRLVHKLAALRKAKDVDWLRPDAKSQVTFKYDSGKIHSIDTIVISTQHSPNISQKNIKDYIYDKVIKEVLPSDYLTNETIVHVNPTGTFEIGGPVGDCGLTGRKIIVDTYGGMARHGGGAFSGKDPSKVDRSAAYAARYVAKNIVAAGLAEKCELQVSYAIGVAKPTSISVDTFGTSNMDEAKIVHIINEVFDLRPWGIINMLDLLKPMYKDTASYGHFGRDDLNLSWEKTDQIEKIKSLI
;
A
#
# COMPACT_ATOMS: atom_id res chain seq x y z
N MET A 1 29.75 10.54 10.97
CA MET A 1 29.78 11.25 9.66
C MET A 1 28.65 10.66 8.84
N VAL A 2 27.89 11.44 8.08
CA VAL A 2 26.85 10.86 7.20
C VAL A 2 27.46 9.79 6.30
N THR A 3 26.94 8.57 6.40
CA THR A 3 27.46 7.39 5.70
C THR A 3 26.60 6.99 4.51
N LYS A 4 25.31 7.38 4.51
CA LYS A 4 24.34 7.02 3.48
C LYS A 4 23.22 8.06 3.40
N VAL A 5 22.65 8.21 2.21
CA VAL A 5 21.36 8.86 1.99
C VAL A 5 20.38 7.84 1.43
N PHE A 6 19.10 7.95 1.80
CA PHE A 6 18.04 7.08 1.28
C PHE A 6 16.75 7.86 1.07
N THR A 7 16.07 7.59 -0.04
CA THR A 7 14.88 8.32 -0.47
C THR A 7 13.73 7.35 -0.70
N SER A 8 12.55 7.74 -0.22
CA SER A 8 11.29 7.11 -0.61
C SER A 8 10.29 8.17 -1.06
N GLU A 9 9.25 7.73 -1.75
CA GLU A 9 8.16 8.59 -2.20
C GLU A 9 6.79 7.97 -1.91
N SER A 10 5.76 8.79 -2.00
CA SER A 10 4.36 8.40 -1.90
C SER A 10 3.49 9.32 -2.76
N VAL A 11 2.27 8.88 -3.04
CA VAL A 11 1.27 9.61 -3.81
C VAL A 11 -0.09 9.58 -3.09
N SER A 12 -0.92 10.59 -3.31
CA SER A 12 -2.25 10.67 -2.70
C SER A 12 -3.24 9.68 -3.30
N GLU A 13 -4.40 9.54 -2.64
CA GLU A 13 -5.57 8.84 -3.18
C GLU A 13 -6.05 9.37 -4.55
N GLY A 14 -5.70 10.61 -4.91
CA GLY A 14 -6.07 11.21 -6.19
C GLY A 14 -5.13 10.85 -7.35
N HIS A 15 -3.95 10.31 -7.08
CA HIS A 15 -3.04 9.87 -8.14
C HIS A 15 -3.73 8.81 -9.02
N PRO A 16 -3.63 8.86 -10.37
CA PRO A 16 -4.41 7.98 -11.25
C PRO A 16 -4.18 6.47 -10.99
N ASP A 17 -2.94 6.04 -10.77
CA ASP A 17 -2.69 4.64 -10.35
C ASP A 17 -3.35 4.28 -9.01
N LYS A 18 -3.35 5.20 -8.02
CA LYS A 18 -3.98 4.94 -6.73
C LYS A 18 -5.50 5.00 -6.77
N LEU A 19 -6.06 5.77 -7.70
CA LEU A 19 -7.48 5.72 -8.02
C LEU A 19 -7.83 4.31 -8.53
N CYS A 20 -7.04 3.74 -9.44
CA CYS A 20 -7.24 2.37 -9.92
C CYS A 20 -7.16 1.35 -8.79
N ASP A 21 -6.14 1.42 -7.93
CA ASP A 21 -6.01 0.53 -6.77
C ASP A 21 -7.25 0.59 -5.86
N GLN A 22 -7.73 1.80 -5.54
CA GLN A 22 -8.92 2.00 -4.70
C GLN A 22 -10.19 1.49 -5.36
N VAL A 23 -10.36 1.64 -6.67
CA VAL A 23 -11.51 1.08 -7.40
C VAL A 23 -11.47 -0.44 -7.36
N SER A 24 -10.32 -1.05 -7.65
CA SER A 24 -10.15 -2.50 -7.62
C SER A 24 -10.44 -3.09 -6.24
N ASP A 25 -9.99 -2.45 -5.17
CA ASP A 25 -10.30 -2.89 -3.80
C ASP A 25 -11.72 -2.55 -3.34
N ALA A 26 -12.34 -1.48 -3.85
CA ALA A 26 -13.75 -1.21 -3.59
C ALA A 26 -14.66 -2.30 -4.18
N ILE A 27 -14.31 -2.83 -5.35
CA ILE A 27 -15.00 -3.99 -5.94
C ILE A 27 -14.78 -5.24 -5.09
N LEU A 28 -13.52 -5.51 -4.68
CA LEU A 28 -13.21 -6.64 -3.80
C LEU A 28 -14.02 -6.60 -2.50
N ASP A 29 -14.07 -5.44 -1.84
CA ASP A 29 -14.82 -5.27 -0.59
C ASP A 29 -16.31 -5.49 -0.81
N ALA A 30 -16.89 -4.95 -1.88
CA ALA A 30 -18.30 -5.16 -2.19
C ALA A 30 -18.64 -6.64 -2.44
N VAL A 31 -17.73 -7.37 -3.10
CA VAL A 31 -17.85 -8.82 -3.31
C VAL A 31 -17.76 -9.57 -1.99
N LEU A 32 -16.70 -9.37 -1.20
CA LEU A 32 -16.47 -10.08 0.07
C LEU A 32 -17.52 -9.78 1.15
N ALA A 33 -18.18 -8.62 1.07
CA ALA A 33 -19.30 -8.29 1.94
C ALA A 33 -20.52 -9.21 1.72
N GLN A 34 -20.69 -9.78 0.53
CA GLN A 34 -21.79 -10.66 0.17
C GLN A 34 -21.37 -12.13 0.07
N ASP A 35 -20.14 -12.40 -0.34
CA ASP A 35 -19.61 -13.74 -0.59
C ASP A 35 -18.15 -13.85 -0.15
N LYS A 36 -17.94 -14.46 1.03
CA LYS A 36 -16.61 -14.66 1.62
C LYS A 36 -15.77 -15.71 0.89
N LYS A 37 -16.38 -16.55 0.03
CA LYS A 37 -15.67 -17.58 -0.74
C LYS A 37 -15.36 -17.12 -2.17
N ALA A 38 -15.70 -15.87 -2.50
CA ALA A 38 -15.45 -15.31 -3.81
C ALA A 38 -13.96 -15.33 -4.18
N ARG A 39 -13.71 -15.52 -5.47
CA ARG A 39 -12.39 -15.36 -6.08
C ARG A 39 -12.40 -14.08 -6.89
N VAL A 40 -11.48 -13.16 -6.60
CA VAL A 40 -11.42 -11.84 -7.22
C VAL A 40 -9.99 -11.57 -7.70
N ALA A 41 -9.88 -11.20 -8.96
CA ALA A 41 -8.71 -10.58 -9.58
C ALA A 41 -9.23 -9.43 -10.46
N CYS A 42 -9.49 -8.28 -9.84
CA CYS A 42 -10.06 -7.10 -10.49
C CYS A 42 -8.96 -6.11 -10.86
N GLU A 43 -8.88 -5.76 -12.13
CA GLU A 43 -7.93 -4.79 -12.66
C GLU A 43 -8.67 -3.54 -13.15
N THR A 44 -8.14 -2.37 -12.81
CA THR A 44 -8.69 -1.08 -13.23
C THR A 44 -7.66 -0.30 -14.05
N LEU A 45 -8.12 0.29 -15.17
CA LEU A 45 -7.41 1.31 -15.94
C LEU A 45 -8.25 2.59 -15.99
N VAL A 46 -7.60 3.75 -15.85
CA VAL A 46 -8.24 5.06 -16.06
C VAL A 46 -7.43 5.96 -16.97
N LYS A 47 -8.12 6.73 -17.82
CA LYS A 47 -7.51 7.79 -18.63
C LYS A 47 -8.53 8.87 -18.96
N SER A 48 -8.07 10.11 -19.06
CA SER A 48 -8.84 11.22 -19.63
C SER A 48 -7.95 12.12 -20.47
N GLU A 49 -8.53 13.04 -21.21
CA GLU A 49 -7.84 14.12 -21.91
C GLU A 49 -8.67 15.39 -21.78
N VAL A 50 -8.04 16.56 -21.98
CA VAL A 50 -8.74 17.83 -21.84
C VAL A 50 -9.89 17.89 -22.85
N GLY A 51 -11.12 18.04 -22.34
CA GLY A 51 -12.33 18.08 -23.15
C GLY A 51 -12.99 16.72 -23.42
N SER A 52 -12.43 15.62 -22.91
CA SER A 52 -13.05 14.29 -22.95
C SER A 52 -13.85 14.00 -21.68
N LEU A 53 -14.74 13.01 -21.75
CA LEU A 53 -15.44 12.46 -20.59
C LEU A 53 -14.51 11.64 -19.69
N GLY A 54 -13.39 11.17 -20.24
CA GLY A 54 -12.53 10.17 -19.61
C GLY A 54 -13.17 8.77 -19.65
N VAL A 55 -12.34 7.77 -19.39
CA VAL A 55 -12.72 6.36 -19.40
C VAL A 55 -12.20 5.66 -18.15
N VAL A 56 -13.03 4.77 -17.59
CA VAL A 56 -12.66 3.74 -16.62
C VAL A 56 -12.92 2.39 -17.26
N VAL A 57 -11.90 1.55 -17.30
CA VAL A 57 -12.00 0.17 -17.77
C VAL A 57 -11.78 -0.76 -16.59
N LEU A 58 -12.76 -1.62 -16.31
CA LEU A 58 -12.58 -2.78 -15.43
C LEU A 58 -12.33 -4.02 -16.27
N GLY A 59 -11.37 -4.83 -15.86
CA GLY A 59 -11.07 -6.13 -16.43
C GLY A 59 -10.61 -7.14 -15.37
N GLY A 60 -10.27 -8.34 -15.81
CA GLY A 60 -9.87 -9.44 -14.93
C GLY A 60 -11.00 -10.44 -14.68
N GLU A 61 -10.88 -11.22 -13.61
CA GLU A 61 -11.70 -12.40 -13.35
C GLU A 61 -12.35 -12.35 -11.97
N ILE A 62 -13.67 -12.51 -11.92
CA ILE A 62 -14.43 -12.60 -10.67
C ILE A 62 -15.35 -13.81 -10.71
N THR A 63 -15.21 -14.69 -9.72
CA THR A 63 -16.11 -15.82 -9.47
C THR A 63 -16.76 -15.63 -8.11
N THR A 64 -18.06 -15.38 -8.09
CA THR A 64 -18.81 -15.07 -6.87
C THR A 64 -20.30 -15.33 -7.04
N SER A 65 -21.00 -15.55 -5.92
CA SER A 65 -22.47 -15.48 -5.85
C SER A 65 -23.00 -14.07 -5.55
N ALA A 66 -22.12 -13.09 -5.30
CA ALA A 66 -22.50 -11.72 -4.99
C ALA A 66 -23.18 -11.03 -6.18
N ASN A 67 -24.17 -10.19 -5.89
CA ASN A 67 -24.81 -9.34 -6.90
C ASN A 67 -24.23 -7.92 -6.79
N ILE A 68 -23.40 -7.55 -7.77
CA ILE A 68 -22.57 -6.33 -7.72
C ILE A 68 -22.96 -5.38 -8.84
N ASN A 69 -23.33 -4.15 -8.47
CA ASN A 69 -23.37 -3.05 -9.43
C ASN A 69 -21.98 -2.39 -9.51
N TYR A 70 -21.16 -2.87 -10.45
CA TYR A 70 -19.79 -2.40 -10.65
C TYR A 70 -19.74 -0.90 -10.95
N GLU A 71 -20.65 -0.40 -11.78
CA GLU A 71 -20.65 1.00 -12.21
C GLU A 71 -20.89 1.95 -11.03
N ASP A 72 -21.89 1.65 -10.20
CA ASP A 72 -22.20 2.48 -9.02
C ASP A 72 -21.02 2.54 -8.06
N ILE A 73 -20.31 1.42 -7.84
CA ILE A 73 -19.15 1.37 -6.94
C ILE A 73 -17.98 2.18 -7.52
N VAL A 74 -17.73 2.06 -8.81
CA VAL A 74 -16.69 2.83 -9.52
C VAL A 74 -16.97 4.33 -9.39
N ARG A 75 -18.18 4.76 -9.75
CA ARG A 75 -18.57 6.18 -9.70
C ARG A 75 -18.52 6.72 -8.27
N LYS A 76 -19.02 5.97 -7.30
CA LYS A 76 -18.95 6.34 -5.88
C LYS A 76 -17.50 6.50 -5.43
N THR A 77 -16.62 5.56 -5.80
CA THR A 77 -15.21 5.60 -5.39
C THR A 77 -14.48 6.81 -5.98
N ILE A 78 -14.70 7.12 -7.26
CA ILE A 78 -14.16 8.31 -7.93
C ILE A 78 -14.64 9.59 -7.24
N ASN A 79 -15.94 9.65 -6.90
CA ASN A 79 -16.52 10.78 -6.18
C ASN A 79 -15.93 10.94 -4.77
N ASP A 80 -15.80 9.85 -4.00
CA ASP A 80 -15.24 9.87 -2.63
C ASP A 80 -13.77 10.36 -2.61
N ILE A 81 -13.00 10.06 -3.66
CA ILE A 81 -11.63 10.56 -3.85
C ILE A 81 -11.62 12.08 -4.10
N GLY A 82 -12.69 12.62 -4.70
CA GLY A 82 -12.86 14.05 -4.97
C GLY A 82 -12.78 14.43 -6.44
N TYR A 83 -12.94 13.46 -7.36
CA TYR A 83 -13.17 13.72 -8.78
C TYR A 83 -14.68 13.84 -9.04
N ASP A 84 -15.26 14.94 -8.57
CA ASP A 84 -16.71 15.18 -8.45
C ASP A 84 -17.23 16.35 -9.30
N SER A 85 -16.36 16.93 -10.14
CA SER A 85 -16.67 18.08 -10.97
C SER A 85 -15.96 18.07 -12.32
N LYS A 86 -16.64 18.58 -13.35
CA LYS A 86 -16.11 18.72 -14.71
C LYS A 86 -14.86 19.60 -14.80
N GLU A 87 -14.67 20.54 -13.87
CA GLU A 87 -13.52 21.44 -13.83
C GLU A 87 -12.19 20.70 -13.62
N LEU A 88 -12.23 19.50 -13.06
CA LEU A 88 -11.06 18.64 -12.87
C LEU A 88 -10.71 17.83 -14.13
N GLY A 89 -11.56 17.86 -15.16
CA GLY A 89 -11.42 17.11 -16.42
C GLY A 89 -11.62 15.58 -16.28
N PHE A 90 -11.94 15.10 -15.08
CA PHE A 90 -12.37 13.74 -14.80
C PHE A 90 -13.46 13.80 -13.72
N ASP A 91 -14.67 13.32 -14.03
CA ASP A 91 -15.86 13.46 -13.18
C ASP A 91 -16.60 12.12 -13.09
N SER A 92 -16.78 11.65 -11.86
CA SER A 92 -17.54 10.44 -11.52
C SER A 92 -18.92 10.35 -12.20
N LYS A 93 -19.58 11.47 -12.50
CA LYS A 93 -20.93 11.50 -13.08
C LYS A 93 -20.95 11.34 -14.58
N THR A 94 -19.86 11.67 -15.27
CA THR A 94 -19.84 11.72 -16.74
C THR A 94 -18.83 10.77 -17.37
N VAL A 95 -17.91 10.20 -16.58
CA VAL A 95 -16.92 9.26 -17.07
C VAL A 95 -17.57 8.06 -17.77
N GLU A 96 -16.98 7.67 -18.90
CA GLU A 96 -17.35 6.45 -19.61
C GLU A 96 -16.90 5.24 -18.80
N PHE A 97 -17.79 4.27 -18.61
CA PHE A 97 -17.51 3.05 -17.88
C PHE A 97 -17.55 1.84 -18.82
N ILE A 98 -16.44 1.11 -18.89
CA ILE A 98 -16.30 -0.10 -19.70
C ILE A 98 -16.03 -1.28 -18.78
N ASN A 99 -17.01 -2.18 -18.67
CA ASN A 99 -16.85 -3.42 -17.91
C ASN A 99 -16.44 -4.58 -18.83
N LYS A 100 -15.28 -5.20 -18.54
CA LYS A 100 -14.73 -6.39 -19.21
C LYS A 100 -14.42 -7.52 -18.22
N ILE A 101 -15.04 -7.54 -17.04
CA ILE A 101 -14.88 -8.62 -16.06
C ILE A 101 -15.40 -9.95 -16.65
N GLY A 102 -14.57 -10.98 -16.59
CA GLY A 102 -14.88 -12.35 -16.98
C GLY A 102 -14.99 -13.30 -15.79
N LEU A 103 -15.24 -14.59 -16.08
CA LEU A 103 -15.18 -15.67 -15.09
C LEU A 103 -13.75 -16.19 -14.97
N GLN A 104 -13.38 -16.71 -13.80
CA GLN A 104 -12.07 -17.33 -13.58
C GLN A 104 -11.92 -18.62 -14.40
N SER A 105 -10.71 -18.90 -14.89
CA SER A 105 -10.41 -20.15 -15.58
C SER A 105 -10.65 -21.37 -14.69
N GLN A 106 -11.37 -22.37 -15.21
CA GLN A 106 -11.62 -23.64 -14.52
C GLN A 106 -10.32 -24.40 -14.22
N ASP A 107 -9.30 -24.26 -15.08
CA ASP A 107 -8.00 -24.91 -14.91
C ASP A 107 -7.19 -24.35 -13.73
N ILE A 108 -7.44 -23.09 -13.36
CA ILE A 108 -6.85 -22.46 -12.17
C ILE A 108 -7.63 -22.88 -10.91
N ALA A 109 -8.97 -22.92 -10.99
CA ALA A 109 -9.81 -23.28 -9.85
C ALA A 109 -9.50 -24.67 -9.28
N GLN A 110 -9.31 -25.68 -10.14
CA GLN A 110 -8.96 -27.05 -9.73
C GLN A 110 -7.63 -27.17 -8.97
N GLY A 111 -6.68 -26.25 -9.17
CA GLY A 111 -5.38 -26.27 -8.50
C GLY A 111 -5.41 -25.67 -7.09
N VAL A 112 -6.38 -24.78 -6.84
CA VAL A 112 -6.51 -24.04 -5.59
C VAL A 112 -7.50 -24.71 -4.66
N ASP A 113 -8.62 -25.21 -5.20
CA ASP A 113 -9.63 -25.92 -4.44
C ASP A 113 -9.16 -27.36 -4.15
N ARG A 114 -9.23 -27.76 -2.88
CA ARG A 114 -8.89 -29.10 -2.40
C ARG A 114 -10.05 -29.65 -1.59
N ASP A 115 -10.14 -30.98 -1.52
CA ASP A 115 -11.13 -31.67 -0.68
C ASP A 115 -10.97 -31.31 0.81
N ASN A 116 -9.75 -30.94 1.23
CA ASN A 116 -9.45 -30.41 2.55
C ASN A 116 -9.09 -28.92 2.45
N GLU A 117 -9.85 -28.04 3.10
CA GLU A 117 -9.63 -26.59 3.11
C GLU A 117 -8.24 -26.22 3.66
N GLU A 118 -7.68 -26.97 4.61
CA GLU A 118 -6.34 -26.72 5.17
C GLU A 118 -5.20 -26.94 4.17
N GLU A 119 -5.45 -27.73 3.13
CA GLU A 119 -4.49 -28.04 2.06
C GLU A 119 -4.64 -27.10 0.87
N GLN A 120 -5.43 -26.01 0.99
CA GLN A 120 -5.58 -25.00 -0.05
C GLN A 120 -4.22 -24.55 -0.58
N GLY A 121 -4.02 -24.78 -1.89
CA GLY A 121 -2.79 -24.41 -2.57
C GLY A 121 -2.68 -22.91 -2.78
N ALA A 122 -1.46 -22.43 -3.03
CA ALA A 122 -1.26 -21.05 -3.48
C ALA A 122 -1.99 -20.80 -4.81
N GLY A 123 -2.65 -19.64 -4.92
CA GLY A 123 -3.39 -19.24 -6.11
C GLY A 123 -2.53 -18.98 -7.36
N ASP A 124 -1.23 -18.75 -7.16
CA ASP A 124 -0.21 -18.61 -8.19
C ASP A 124 1.15 -18.97 -7.58
N GLN A 125 2.17 -19.14 -8.42
CA GLN A 125 3.55 -19.08 -7.96
C GLN A 125 3.91 -17.65 -7.54
N GLY A 126 4.91 -17.49 -6.69
CA GLY A 126 5.47 -16.17 -6.43
C GLY A 126 6.42 -16.14 -5.26
N LEU A 127 7.00 -14.96 -5.05
CA LEU A 127 7.85 -14.65 -3.91
C LEU A 127 7.36 -13.35 -3.26
N MET A 128 7.41 -13.28 -1.93
CA MET A 128 6.90 -12.16 -1.16
C MET A 128 7.92 -11.78 -0.09
N PHE A 129 7.94 -10.49 0.25
CA PHE A 129 8.84 -9.96 1.27
C PHE A 129 8.07 -9.26 2.38
N GLY A 130 8.51 -9.52 3.60
CA GLY A 130 8.11 -8.85 4.84
C GLY A 130 9.27 -8.04 5.38
N TYR A 131 9.02 -6.85 5.89
CA TYR A 131 10.08 -6.05 6.51
C TYR A 131 9.58 -5.29 7.73
N ALA A 132 10.47 -5.16 8.72
CA ALA A 132 10.31 -4.27 9.85
C ALA A 132 11.67 -3.74 10.32
N ASN A 133 11.66 -2.53 10.88
CA ASN A 133 12.76 -1.99 11.64
C ASN A 133 12.25 -1.11 12.78
N ASN A 134 13.12 -0.69 13.69
CA ASN A 134 12.76 0.17 14.82
C ASN A 134 13.00 1.67 14.58
N GLU A 135 13.01 2.13 13.31
CA GLU A 135 13.23 3.54 12.97
C GLU A 135 12.01 4.43 13.28
N THR A 136 10.82 3.83 13.38
CA THR A 136 9.54 4.50 13.69
C THR A 136 8.74 3.70 14.71
N ASP A 137 7.76 4.35 15.33
CA ASP A 137 6.80 3.75 16.26
C ASP A 137 5.95 2.63 15.64
N VAL A 138 5.67 2.72 14.34
CA VAL A 138 4.93 1.71 13.57
C VAL A 138 5.83 0.61 12.98
N LEU A 139 7.10 0.57 13.37
CA LEU A 139 8.12 -0.38 12.94
C LEU A 139 8.32 -0.44 11.42
N MET A 140 8.30 0.72 10.76
CA MET A 140 8.52 0.91 9.33
C MET A 140 9.74 1.79 9.06
N PRO A 141 10.36 1.70 7.87
CA PRO A 141 11.39 2.64 7.45
C PRO A 141 10.87 4.08 7.50
N ALA A 142 11.63 4.99 8.11
CA ALA A 142 11.20 6.39 8.23
C ALA A 142 10.91 7.07 6.88
N PRO A 143 11.72 6.91 5.81
CA PRO A 143 11.51 7.62 4.55
C PRO A 143 10.12 7.38 3.93
N ILE A 144 9.66 6.13 3.90
CA ILE A 144 8.34 5.77 3.34
C ILE A 144 7.21 6.17 4.30
N THR A 145 7.38 5.95 5.59
CA THR A 145 6.39 6.31 6.63
C THR A 145 6.03 7.79 6.55
N TYR A 146 7.05 8.66 6.50
CA TYR A 146 6.82 10.10 6.44
C TYR A 146 6.34 10.56 5.06
N SER A 147 6.76 9.90 3.97
CA SER A 147 6.19 10.15 2.66
C SER A 147 4.68 9.88 2.65
N HIS A 148 4.22 8.74 3.19
CA HIS A 148 2.78 8.44 3.31
C HIS A 148 2.04 9.48 4.16
N ARG A 149 2.55 9.79 5.35
CA ARG A 149 1.90 10.74 6.27
C ARG A 149 1.76 12.13 5.66
N LEU A 150 2.71 12.59 4.83
CA LEU A 150 2.62 13.90 4.14
C LEU A 150 1.46 13.97 3.15
N VAL A 151 1.31 12.99 2.24
CA VAL A 151 0.19 12.97 1.28
C VAL A 151 -1.14 12.62 1.94
N HIS A 152 -1.13 11.86 3.04
CA HIS A 152 -2.33 11.59 3.82
C HIS A 152 -2.84 12.87 4.51
N LYS A 153 -1.95 13.65 5.13
CA LYS A 153 -2.28 14.96 5.72
C LYS A 153 -2.84 15.93 4.68
N LEU A 154 -2.25 15.97 3.49
CA LEU A 154 -2.76 16.78 2.37
C LEU A 154 -4.20 16.42 1.98
N ALA A 155 -4.48 15.13 1.83
CA ALA A 155 -5.81 14.66 1.51
C ALA A 155 -6.81 14.98 2.62
N ALA A 156 -6.42 14.83 3.89
CA ALA A 156 -7.26 15.19 5.03
C ALA A 156 -7.61 16.69 5.03
N LEU A 157 -6.63 17.58 4.83
CA LEU A 157 -6.85 19.03 4.75
C LEU A 157 -7.77 19.41 3.59
N ARG A 158 -7.59 18.79 2.41
CA ARG A 158 -8.46 18.97 1.25
C ARG A 158 -9.90 18.52 1.54
N LYS A 159 -10.08 17.31 2.08
CA LYS A 159 -11.42 16.76 2.41
C LYS A 159 -12.12 17.57 3.51
N ALA A 160 -11.37 18.11 4.45
CA ALA A 160 -11.87 19.04 5.47
C ALA A 160 -12.21 20.44 4.91
N LYS A 161 -11.87 20.72 3.65
CA LYS A 161 -12.00 22.04 3.02
C LYS A 161 -11.32 23.15 3.82
N ASP A 162 -10.17 22.86 4.42
CA ASP A 162 -9.35 23.86 5.12
C ASP A 162 -8.95 25.00 4.16
N VAL A 163 -8.75 24.64 2.90
CA VAL A 163 -8.57 25.55 1.77
C VAL A 163 -9.38 25.08 0.57
N ASP A 164 -9.75 26.02 -0.30
CA ASP A 164 -10.56 25.79 -1.50
C ASP A 164 -9.73 25.47 -2.76
N TRP A 165 -8.40 25.61 -2.67
CA TRP A 165 -7.51 25.47 -3.82
C TRP A 165 -6.84 24.11 -3.93
N LEU A 166 -6.86 23.25 -2.91
CA LEU A 166 -6.28 21.90 -3.01
C LEU A 166 -7.15 21.00 -3.89
N ARG A 167 -6.50 20.24 -4.80
CA ARG A 167 -7.14 19.24 -5.65
C ARG A 167 -6.62 17.82 -5.33
N PRO A 168 -7.25 16.75 -5.83
CA PRO A 168 -6.99 15.39 -5.34
C PRO A 168 -5.57 14.86 -5.55
N ASP A 169 -4.93 15.15 -6.69
CA ASP A 169 -3.62 14.56 -7.04
C ASP A 169 -2.47 15.24 -6.30
N ALA A 170 -1.65 14.47 -5.58
CA ALA A 170 -0.47 14.95 -4.90
C ALA A 170 0.60 13.86 -4.77
N LYS A 171 1.85 14.30 -4.61
CA LYS A 171 3.05 13.46 -4.49
C LYS A 171 3.96 14.02 -3.40
N SER A 172 4.64 13.13 -2.69
CA SER A 172 5.67 13.49 -1.71
C SER A 172 6.90 12.62 -1.89
N GLN A 173 8.08 13.17 -1.61
CA GLN A 173 9.33 12.43 -1.55
C GLN A 173 10.15 12.94 -0.37
N VAL A 174 10.75 12.04 0.40
CA VAL A 174 11.57 12.40 1.56
C VAL A 174 12.90 11.66 1.50
N THR A 175 13.99 12.41 1.59
CA THR A 175 15.36 11.90 1.64
C THR A 175 15.91 12.04 3.06
N PHE A 176 16.31 10.94 3.68
CA PHE A 176 16.96 10.91 4.99
C PHE A 176 18.46 10.67 4.86
N LYS A 177 19.24 11.33 5.73
CA LYS A 177 20.66 11.06 5.98
C LYS A 177 20.79 10.03 7.11
N TYR A 178 21.69 9.08 6.92
CA TYR A 178 21.98 8.03 7.90
C TYR A 178 23.46 8.05 8.31
N ASP A 179 23.73 7.84 9.61
CA ASP A 179 25.05 7.65 10.19
C ASP A 179 25.07 6.31 10.93
N SER A 180 25.98 5.41 10.55
CA SER A 180 26.08 4.05 11.12
C SER A 180 24.73 3.32 11.26
N GLY A 181 23.88 3.40 10.23
CA GLY A 181 22.59 2.70 10.18
C GLY A 181 21.45 3.37 10.94
N LYS A 182 21.70 4.50 11.62
CA LYS A 182 20.71 5.31 12.35
C LYS A 182 20.39 6.60 11.59
N ILE A 183 19.17 7.10 11.78
CA ILE A 183 18.75 8.38 11.19
C ILE A 183 19.55 9.51 11.82
N HIS A 184 20.14 10.36 10.97
CA HIS A 184 20.81 11.58 11.37
C HIS A 184 19.89 12.80 11.22
N SER A 185 19.38 13.05 10.02
CA SER A 185 18.49 14.18 9.72
C SER A 185 17.79 14.00 8.36
N ILE A 186 16.83 14.86 8.04
CA ILE A 186 16.22 14.95 6.71
C ILE A 186 17.07 15.86 5.83
N ASP A 187 17.45 15.34 4.67
CA ASP A 187 18.19 16.08 3.64
C ASP A 187 17.24 16.94 2.79
N THR A 188 16.28 16.29 2.14
CA THR A 188 15.44 16.92 1.12
C THR A 188 14.00 16.43 1.24
N ILE A 189 13.06 17.36 1.10
CA ILE A 189 11.62 17.11 1.03
C ILE A 189 11.10 17.68 -0.29
N VAL A 190 10.35 16.88 -1.04
CA VAL A 190 9.64 17.32 -2.25
C VAL A 190 8.15 17.08 -2.04
N ILE A 191 7.32 18.09 -2.30
CA ILE A 191 5.87 17.96 -2.36
C ILE A 191 5.39 18.60 -3.67
N SER A 192 4.63 17.84 -4.44
CA SER A 192 3.91 18.35 -5.61
C SER A 192 2.42 18.12 -5.36
N THR A 193 1.63 19.19 -5.27
CA THR A 193 0.18 19.10 -5.05
C THR A 193 -0.56 19.80 -6.17
N GLN A 194 -1.61 19.14 -6.67
CA GLN A 194 -2.53 19.72 -7.62
C GLN A 194 -3.30 20.86 -6.96
N HIS A 195 -3.52 21.95 -7.69
CA HIS A 195 -4.18 23.14 -7.16
C HIS A 195 -5.10 23.85 -8.16
N SER A 196 -5.95 24.74 -7.66
CA SER A 196 -6.72 25.67 -8.48
C SER A 196 -5.81 26.76 -9.10
N PRO A 197 -6.18 27.37 -10.25
CA PRO A 197 -5.35 28.37 -10.93
C PRO A 197 -5.14 29.68 -10.14
N ASN A 198 -5.97 29.93 -9.12
CA ASN A 198 -6.07 31.25 -8.49
C ASN A 198 -5.12 31.44 -7.27
N ILE A 199 -4.35 30.42 -6.89
CA ILE A 199 -3.42 30.49 -5.75
C ILE A 199 -1.98 30.75 -6.23
N SER A 200 -1.26 31.64 -5.53
CA SER A 200 0.15 31.91 -5.86
C SER A 200 1.07 30.79 -5.34
N GLN A 201 2.14 30.52 -6.08
CA GLN A 201 3.16 29.55 -5.69
C GLN A 201 3.77 29.85 -4.30
N LYS A 202 3.91 31.13 -3.94
CA LYS A 202 4.36 31.52 -2.60
C LYS A 202 3.40 31.05 -1.52
N ASN A 203 2.10 31.30 -1.70
CA ASN A 203 1.09 30.89 -0.71
C ASN A 203 0.96 29.37 -0.62
N ILE A 204 1.09 28.65 -1.74
CA ILE A 204 1.18 27.17 -1.72
C ILE A 204 2.38 26.75 -0.86
N LYS A 205 3.57 27.28 -1.15
CA LYS A 205 4.79 26.92 -0.41
C LYS A 205 4.67 27.18 1.08
N ASP A 206 4.20 28.35 1.48
CA ASP A 206 4.04 28.75 2.88
C ASP A 206 3.03 27.82 3.58
N TYR A 207 1.86 27.58 2.97
CA TYR A 207 0.84 26.69 3.52
C TYR A 207 1.33 25.25 3.66
N ILE A 208 1.98 24.70 2.63
CA ILE A 208 2.50 23.32 2.64
C ILE A 208 3.58 23.16 3.71
N TYR A 209 4.46 24.15 3.86
CA TYR A 209 5.49 24.11 4.88
C TYR A 209 4.89 24.11 6.30
N ASP A 210 3.95 25.02 6.56
CA ASP A 210 3.39 25.20 7.90
C ASP A 210 2.34 24.15 8.29
N LYS A 211 1.43 23.78 7.37
CA LYS A 211 0.29 22.89 7.68
C LYS A 211 0.52 21.42 7.37
N VAL A 212 1.57 21.10 6.62
CA VAL A 212 1.87 19.72 6.20
C VAL A 212 3.24 19.29 6.70
N ILE A 213 4.31 19.98 6.29
CA ILE A 213 5.68 19.55 6.60
C ILE A 213 5.96 19.60 8.10
N LYS A 214 5.74 20.75 8.75
CA LYS A 214 6.00 20.91 10.19
C LYS A 214 5.10 20.06 11.09
N GLU A 215 3.88 19.79 10.64
CA GLU A 215 2.90 19.02 11.41
C GLU A 215 3.15 17.51 11.33
N VAL A 216 3.80 17.03 10.26
CA VAL A 216 4.01 15.60 10.00
C VAL A 216 5.42 15.14 10.35
N LEU A 217 6.43 15.95 10.03
CA LEU A 217 7.83 15.55 10.18
C LEU A 217 8.34 15.89 11.59
N PRO A 218 9.06 14.97 12.27
CA PRO A 218 9.63 15.26 13.57
C PRO A 218 10.60 16.45 13.50
N SER A 219 10.42 17.42 14.39
CA SER A 219 11.26 18.62 14.45
C SER A 219 12.75 18.28 14.60
N ASP A 220 13.06 17.20 15.31
CA ASP A 220 14.44 16.78 15.60
C ASP A 220 15.21 16.35 14.33
N TYR A 221 14.51 16.02 13.25
CA TYR A 221 15.13 15.67 11.97
C TYR A 221 15.15 16.83 10.97
N LEU A 222 14.42 17.92 11.23
CA LEU A 222 14.41 19.12 10.39
C LEU A 222 15.50 20.09 10.84
N THR A 223 16.42 20.42 9.94
CA THR A 223 17.53 21.35 10.24
C THR A 223 17.50 22.56 9.30
N ASN A 224 18.34 23.55 9.58
CA ASN A 224 18.52 24.71 8.69
C ASN A 224 19.12 24.33 7.32
N GLU A 225 19.66 23.12 7.19
CA GLU A 225 20.20 22.58 5.93
C GLU A 225 19.15 21.78 5.14
N THR A 226 17.98 21.48 5.71
CA THR A 226 16.95 20.71 5.03
C THR A 226 16.40 21.48 3.83
N ILE A 227 16.49 20.86 2.65
CA ILE A 227 16.03 21.43 1.39
C ILE A 227 14.54 21.11 1.21
N VAL A 228 13.73 22.13 0.92
CA VAL A 228 12.29 21.98 0.71
C VAL A 228 11.88 22.47 -0.68
N HIS A 229 11.42 21.53 -1.50
CA HIS A 229 10.82 21.78 -2.80
C HIS A 229 9.30 21.61 -2.72
N VAL A 230 8.56 22.70 -2.97
CA VAL A 230 7.10 22.64 -3.14
C VAL A 230 6.79 23.03 -4.57
N ASN A 231 6.05 22.18 -5.29
CA ASN A 231 5.72 22.32 -6.71
C ASN A 231 6.92 22.82 -7.56
N PRO A 232 8.03 22.05 -7.63
CA PRO A 232 9.29 22.51 -8.23
C PRO A 232 9.19 22.85 -9.73
N THR A 233 8.18 22.32 -10.42
CA THR A 233 7.89 22.61 -11.84
C THR A 233 6.97 23.83 -12.03
N GLY A 234 6.60 24.53 -10.95
CA GLY A 234 5.61 25.60 -10.99
C GLY A 234 4.17 25.07 -10.95
N THR A 235 3.35 25.46 -11.91
CA THR A 235 1.91 25.17 -11.93
C THR A 235 1.61 23.67 -12.03
N PHE A 236 0.68 23.20 -11.20
CA PHE A 236 0.10 21.85 -11.27
C PHE A 236 -1.44 21.92 -11.17
N GLU A 237 -2.09 22.46 -12.20
CA GLU A 237 -3.55 22.62 -12.23
C GLU A 237 -4.28 21.38 -12.78
N ILE A 238 -3.70 20.76 -13.81
CA ILE A 238 -4.20 19.54 -14.46
C ILE A 238 -3.48 18.34 -13.85
N GLY A 239 -4.24 17.43 -13.25
CA GLY A 239 -3.73 16.22 -12.59
C GLY A 239 -4.71 15.06 -12.74
N GLY A 240 -4.48 13.98 -11.99
CA GLY A 240 -5.34 12.79 -12.07
C GLY A 240 -5.31 12.12 -13.45
N PRO A 241 -6.39 11.43 -13.83
CA PRO A 241 -6.48 10.72 -15.12
C PRO A 241 -6.32 11.61 -16.37
N VAL A 242 -6.53 12.92 -16.23
CA VAL A 242 -6.31 13.89 -17.31
C VAL A 242 -4.81 14.06 -17.57
N GLY A 243 -4.03 14.19 -16.49
CA GLY A 243 -2.60 14.38 -16.55
C GLY A 243 -1.82 13.12 -16.92
N ASP A 244 -2.27 11.94 -16.45
CA ASP A 244 -1.58 10.67 -16.68
C ASP A 244 -2.55 9.48 -16.71
N CYS A 245 -2.13 8.37 -17.34
CA CYS A 245 -2.85 7.10 -17.29
C CYS A 245 -2.66 6.44 -15.93
N GLY A 246 -3.71 5.80 -15.40
CA GLY A 246 -3.64 5.02 -14.17
C GLY A 246 -3.89 3.54 -14.42
N LEU A 247 -3.15 2.66 -13.76
CA LEU A 247 -3.39 1.22 -13.73
C LEU A 247 -3.22 0.65 -12.32
N THR A 248 -4.01 -0.37 -12.01
CA THR A 248 -3.88 -1.13 -10.74
C THR A 248 -2.48 -1.75 -10.64
N GLY A 249 -1.92 -1.77 -9.44
CA GLY A 249 -0.64 -2.43 -9.17
C GLY A 249 0.60 -1.72 -9.75
N ARG A 250 0.50 -0.44 -10.11
CA ARG A 250 1.66 0.35 -10.60
C ARG A 250 2.40 1.12 -9.51
N LYS A 251 2.01 0.92 -8.25
CA LYS A 251 2.58 1.59 -7.07
C LYS A 251 3.06 0.63 -5.98
N ILE A 252 3.43 -0.61 -6.35
CA ILE A 252 3.83 -1.67 -5.40
C ILE A 252 4.95 -1.30 -4.42
N ILE A 253 5.89 -0.43 -4.80
CA ILE A 253 6.95 0.04 -3.90
C ILE A 253 6.44 1.09 -2.91
N VAL A 254 5.51 1.95 -3.36
CA VAL A 254 4.77 2.86 -2.48
C VAL A 254 3.88 2.05 -1.54
N ASP A 255 3.28 0.96 -2.00
CA ASP A 255 2.41 0.11 -1.18
C ASP A 255 3.12 -0.63 -0.05
N THR A 256 4.44 -0.76 -0.15
CA THR A 256 5.26 -1.58 0.73
C THR A 256 6.26 -0.72 1.50
N TYR A 257 7.56 -0.87 1.22
CA TYR A 257 8.64 -0.40 2.08
C TYR A 257 9.44 0.74 1.46
N GLY A 258 8.91 1.39 0.40
CA GLY A 258 9.54 2.54 -0.26
C GLY A 258 10.94 2.28 -0.78
N GLY A 259 11.23 1.02 -1.14
CA GLY A 259 12.52 0.56 -1.65
C GLY A 259 13.55 0.19 -0.58
N MET A 260 13.23 0.32 0.72
CA MET A 260 14.17 -0.06 1.79
C MET A 260 14.34 -1.59 1.88
N ALA A 261 13.30 -2.32 1.50
CA ALA A 261 13.27 -3.78 1.45
C ALA A 261 13.05 -4.26 0.01
N ARG A 262 13.39 -5.53 -0.22
CA ARG A 262 13.16 -6.20 -1.50
C ARG A 262 11.65 -6.34 -1.77
N HIS A 263 11.29 -6.50 -3.03
CA HIS A 263 9.90 -6.69 -3.46
C HIS A 263 9.79 -7.86 -4.42
N GLY A 264 8.71 -8.64 -4.30
CA GLY A 264 8.53 -9.88 -5.07
C GLY A 264 7.88 -9.71 -6.44
N GLY A 265 7.24 -8.56 -6.67
CA GLY A 265 6.64 -8.15 -7.95
C GLY A 265 5.11 -8.22 -7.98
N GLY A 266 4.50 -9.01 -7.10
CA GLY A 266 3.04 -9.12 -6.99
C GLY A 266 2.38 -7.84 -6.46
N ALA A 267 1.37 -7.34 -7.18
CA ALA A 267 0.49 -6.27 -6.71
C ALA A 267 -0.55 -6.78 -5.70
N PHE A 268 -1.14 -5.86 -4.91
CA PHE A 268 -2.11 -6.22 -3.87
C PHE A 268 -3.56 -5.96 -4.28
N SER A 269 -3.88 -4.74 -4.72
CA SER A 269 -5.26 -4.31 -4.95
C SER A 269 -6.02 -5.15 -5.97
N GLY A 270 -7.32 -5.35 -5.71
CA GLY A 270 -8.19 -6.15 -6.56
C GLY A 270 -8.06 -7.68 -6.38
N LYS A 271 -7.20 -8.15 -5.48
CA LYS A 271 -6.97 -9.59 -5.26
C LYS A 271 -7.58 -10.07 -3.95
N ASP A 272 -8.36 -11.16 -4.00
CA ASP A 272 -8.83 -11.83 -2.77
C ASP A 272 -7.69 -12.53 -2.01
N PRO A 273 -7.89 -12.87 -0.72
CA PRO A 273 -6.83 -13.43 0.13
C PRO A 273 -6.22 -14.76 -0.31
N SER A 274 -6.82 -15.48 -1.26
CA SER A 274 -6.20 -16.68 -1.82
C SER A 274 -5.01 -16.40 -2.74
N LYS A 275 -4.85 -15.17 -3.20
CA LYS A 275 -3.71 -14.73 -4.00
C LYS A 275 -2.57 -14.41 -3.04
N VAL A 276 -1.57 -15.30 -3.02
CA VAL A 276 -0.43 -15.21 -2.09
C VAL A 276 0.38 -13.92 -2.24
N ASP A 277 0.32 -13.26 -3.40
CA ASP A 277 0.89 -11.91 -3.59
C ASP A 277 0.47 -10.95 -2.48
N ARG A 278 -0.81 -10.99 -2.08
CA ARG A 278 -1.36 -10.13 -1.03
C ARG A 278 -1.23 -10.79 0.33
N SER A 279 -1.80 -11.98 0.50
CA SER A 279 -1.91 -12.60 1.83
C SER A 279 -0.55 -12.97 2.41
N ALA A 280 0.36 -13.53 1.61
CA ALA A 280 1.69 -13.88 2.10
C ALA A 280 2.60 -12.66 2.30
N ALA A 281 2.42 -11.57 1.55
CA ALA A 281 3.10 -10.31 1.85
C ALA A 281 2.63 -9.73 3.20
N TYR A 282 1.33 -9.79 3.49
CA TYR A 282 0.78 -9.36 4.79
C TYR A 282 1.27 -10.24 5.93
N ALA A 283 1.28 -11.56 5.75
CA ALA A 283 1.85 -12.49 6.71
C ALA A 283 3.35 -12.24 6.93
N ALA A 284 4.11 -11.97 5.87
CA ALA A 284 5.53 -11.68 5.98
C ALA A 284 5.78 -10.38 6.75
N ARG A 285 4.98 -9.34 6.51
CA ARG A 285 4.99 -8.11 7.33
C ARG A 285 4.71 -8.43 8.80
N TYR A 286 3.65 -9.20 9.08
CA TYR A 286 3.25 -9.59 10.43
C TYR A 286 4.36 -10.32 11.18
N VAL A 287 5.01 -11.29 10.52
CA VAL A 287 6.16 -12.02 11.07
C VAL A 287 7.32 -11.08 11.35
N ALA A 288 7.79 -10.33 10.36
CA ALA A 288 8.95 -9.44 10.52
C ALA A 288 8.71 -8.40 11.63
N LYS A 289 7.50 -7.83 11.69
CA LYS A 289 7.10 -6.88 12.73
C LYS A 289 7.13 -7.51 14.12
N ASN A 290 6.62 -8.73 14.29
CA ASN A 290 6.65 -9.44 15.57
C ASN A 290 8.08 -9.80 15.99
N ILE A 291 8.97 -10.18 15.06
CA ILE A 291 10.38 -10.46 15.35
C ILE A 291 11.10 -9.21 15.89
N VAL A 292 10.92 -8.06 15.24
CA VAL A 292 11.51 -6.79 15.69
C VAL A 292 10.87 -6.33 17.01
N ALA A 293 9.55 -6.40 17.14
CA ALA A 293 8.84 -6.02 18.36
C ALA A 293 9.19 -6.90 19.57
N ALA A 294 9.51 -8.17 19.35
CA ALA A 294 9.98 -9.08 20.39
C ALA A 294 11.44 -8.82 20.82
N GLY A 295 12.16 -7.94 20.11
CA GLY A 295 13.53 -7.55 20.44
C GLY A 295 14.61 -8.53 19.93
N LEU A 296 14.28 -9.39 18.96
CA LEU A 296 15.24 -10.36 18.42
C LEU A 296 16.23 -9.69 17.45
N ALA A 297 15.80 -8.62 16.78
CA ALA A 297 16.61 -7.87 15.82
C ALA A 297 16.14 -6.41 15.77
N GLU A 298 17.02 -5.48 15.39
CA GLU A 298 16.63 -4.09 15.10
C GLU A 298 16.00 -3.95 13.71
N LYS A 299 16.39 -4.82 12.76
CA LYS A 299 15.88 -4.90 11.39
C LYS A 299 15.67 -6.37 11.03
N CYS A 300 14.56 -6.67 10.36
CA CYS A 300 14.25 -8.02 9.90
C CYS A 300 13.58 -7.96 8.54
N GLU A 301 14.14 -8.65 7.56
CA GLU A 301 13.48 -8.97 6.28
C GLU A 301 13.17 -10.47 6.24
N LEU A 302 11.94 -10.81 5.88
CA LEU A 302 11.50 -12.18 5.60
C LEU A 302 11.24 -12.31 4.10
N GLN A 303 11.74 -13.38 3.48
CA GLN A 303 11.31 -13.83 2.17
C GLN A 303 10.53 -15.15 2.31
N VAL A 304 9.39 -15.23 1.63
CA VAL A 304 8.64 -16.49 1.45
C VAL A 304 8.37 -16.71 -0.03
N SER A 305 8.29 -17.96 -0.48
CA SER A 305 7.91 -18.30 -1.86
C SER A 305 6.93 -19.46 -1.92
N TYR A 306 6.14 -19.53 -3.00
CA TYR A 306 5.15 -20.57 -3.23
C TYR A 306 5.22 -21.08 -4.67
N ALA A 307 4.84 -22.34 -4.84
CA ALA A 307 4.47 -22.91 -6.12
C ALA A 307 2.93 -23.00 -6.22
N ILE A 308 2.40 -22.75 -7.42
CA ILE A 308 0.96 -22.82 -7.67
C ILE A 308 0.38 -24.19 -7.25
N GLY A 309 -0.74 -24.17 -6.52
CA GLY A 309 -1.43 -25.37 -6.05
C GLY A 309 -0.74 -26.13 -4.90
N VAL A 310 0.38 -25.61 -4.37
CA VAL A 310 1.09 -26.17 -3.20
C VAL A 310 0.82 -25.30 -1.98
N ALA A 311 0.40 -25.90 -0.86
CA ALA A 311 0.05 -25.17 0.36
C ALA A 311 1.28 -24.70 1.15
N LYS A 312 2.30 -25.55 1.28
CA LYS A 312 3.51 -25.20 2.03
C LYS A 312 4.40 -24.24 1.22
N PRO A 313 5.01 -23.22 1.86
CA PRO A 313 6.01 -22.40 1.21
C PRO A 313 7.15 -23.26 0.65
N THR A 314 7.61 -22.93 -0.56
CA THR A 314 8.78 -23.57 -1.18
C THR A 314 10.09 -23.09 -0.56
N SER A 315 10.11 -21.88 0.00
CA SER A 315 11.22 -21.38 0.79
C SER A 315 10.76 -20.37 1.84
N ILE A 316 11.54 -20.29 2.93
CA ILE A 316 11.48 -19.23 3.95
C ILE A 316 12.92 -18.82 4.23
N SER A 317 13.22 -17.53 4.13
CA SER A 317 14.55 -16.96 4.41
C SER A 317 14.41 -15.71 5.26
N VAL A 318 15.33 -15.50 6.21
CA VAL A 318 15.39 -14.34 7.08
C VAL A 318 16.74 -13.64 6.88
N ASP A 319 16.73 -12.31 6.85
CA ASP A 319 17.92 -11.45 6.89
C ASP A 319 17.71 -10.39 7.99
N THR A 320 18.56 -10.43 9.02
CA THR A 320 18.54 -9.49 10.14
C THR A 320 19.55 -8.37 9.99
N PHE A 321 20.28 -8.34 8.87
CA PHE A 321 21.32 -7.35 8.56
C PHE A 321 22.38 -7.23 9.66
N GLY A 322 22.67 -8.35 10.35
CA GLY A 322 23.61 -8.39 11.47
C GLY A 322 23.14 -7.69 12.74
N THR A 323 21.84 -7.39 12.85
CA THR A 323 21.26 -6.70 14.03
C THR A 323 20.68 -7.67 15.07
N SER A 324 20.70 -8.97 14.81
CA SER A 324 20.34 -10.00 15.78
C SER A 324 21.58 -10.63 16.42
N ASN A 325 21.46 -10.99 17.70
CA ASN A 325 22.42 -11.87 18.39
C ASN A 325 22.12 -13.36 18.19
N MET A 326 21.02 -13.69 17.51
CA MET A 326 20.61 -15.06 17.20
C MET A 326 20.90 -15.38 15.73
N ASP A 327 21.33 -16.62 15.48
CA ASP A 327 21.47 -17.15 14.11
C ASP A 327 20.11 -17.13 13.39
N GLU A 328 20.09 -16.63 12.16
CA GLU A 328 18.91 -16.56 11.30
C GLU A 328 18.26 -17.94 11.09
N ALA A 329 19.03 -19.02 11.10
CA ALA A 329 18.49 -20.38 11.05
C ALA A 329 17.60 -20.71 12.26
N LYS A 330 17.94 -20.21 13.46
CA LYS A 330 17.10 -20.36 14.66
C LYS A 330 15.86 -19.47 14.58
N ILE A 331 15.98 -18.27 14.02
CA ILE A 331 14.84 -17.39 13.78
C ILE A 331 13.85 -18.06 12.82
N VAL A 332 14.33 -18.69 11.74
CA VAL A 332 13.50 -19.47 10.82
C VAL A 332 12.80 -20.63 11.55
N HIS A 333 13.47 -21.31 12.48
CA HIS A 333 12.82 -22.35 13.29
C HIS A 333 11.68 -21.78 14.14
N ILE A 334 11.92 -20.67 14.85
CA ILE A 334 10.88 -19.97 15.63
C ILE A 334 9.69 -19.59 14.74
N ILE A 335 9.96 -19.07 13.53
CA ILE A 335 8.90 -18.69 12.59
C ILE A 335 8.01 -19.89 12.24
N ASN A 336 8.60 -21.04 11.95
CA ASN A 336 7.85 -22.25 11.60
C ASN A 336 7.02 -22.81 12.78
N GLU A 337 7.46 -22.62 14.02
CA GLU A 337 6.71 -23.03 15.23
C GLU A 337 5.59 -22.03 15.59
N VAL A 338 5.79 -20.75 15.28
CA VAL A 338 4.89 -19.68 15.69
C VAL A 338 3.77 -19.43 14.68
N PHE A 339 4.10 -19.42 13.38
CA PHE A 339 3.24 -18.93 12.32
C PHE A 339 2.93 -20.02 11.29
N ASP A 340 1.64 -20.23 10.98
CA ASP A 340 1.23 -21.07 9.87
C ASP A 340 1.20 -20.25 8.57
N LEU A 341 2.24 -20.42 7.76
CA LEU A 341 2.41 -19.72 6.48
C LEU A 341 1.78 -20.46 5.29
N ARG A 342 0.94 -21.47 5.51
CA ARG A 342 0.10 -21.99 4.41
C ARG A 342 -0.98 -20.95 4.05
N PRO A 343 -1.47 -20.86 2.80
CA PRO A 343 -2.53 -19.91 2.42
C PRO A 343 -3.74 -19.95 3.35
N TRP A 344 -4.24 -21.14 3.69
CA TRP A 344 -5.33 -21.31 4.65
C TRP A 344 -4.95 -20.80 6.05
N GLY A 345 -3.75 -21.14 6.53
CA GLY A 345 -3.23 -20.68 7.82
C GLY A 345 -3.17 -19.16 7.91
N ILE A 346 -2.68 -18.50 6.86
CA ILE A 346 -2.59 -17.05 6.75
C ILE A 346 -3.98 -16.40 6.79
N ILE A 347 -4.92 -16.90 5.99
CA ILE A 347 -6.28 -16.35 5.91
C ILE A 347 -6.96 -16.38 7.28
N ASN A 348 -6.80 -17.46 8.03
CA ASN A 348 -7.38 -17.61 9.38
C ASN A 348 -6.62 -16.82 10.44
N MET A 349 -5.29 -16.88 10.43
CA MET A 349 -4.42 -16.16 11.37
C MET A 349 -4.67 -14.64 11.31
N LEU A 350 -4.89 -14.10 10.11
CA LEU A 350 -5.08 -12.68 9.89
C LEU A 350 -6.55 -12.28 9.66
N ASP A 351 -7.48 -13.23 9.72
CA ASP A 351 -8.92 -13.00 9.57
C ASP A 351 -9.26 -12.17 8.30
N LEU A 352 -8.77 -12.65 7.16
CA LEU A 352 -8.75 -11.89 5.90
C LEU A 352 -10.06 -11.93 5.12
N LEU A 353 -11.03 -12.81 5.44
CA LEU A 353 -12.28 -12.88 4.66
C LEU A 353 -13.29 -11.79 5.09
N LYS A 354 -12.91 -10.53 4.92
CA LYS A 354 -13.66 -9.32 5.33
C LYS A 354 -13.52 -8.17 4.32
N PRO A 355 -14.55 -7.32 4.19
CA PRO A 355 -14.46 -6.10 3.40
C PRO A 355 -13.71 -5.01 4.17
N MET A 356 -12.42 -4.82 3.87
CA MET A 356 -11.54 -3.86 4.54
C MET A 356 -10.39 -3.34 3.65
N TYR A 357 -10.34 -3.75 2.38
CA TYR A 357 -9.17 -3.58 1.52
C TYR A 357 -9.08 -2.21 0.88
N LYS A 358 -10.21 -1.52 0.64
CA LYS A 358 -10.21 -0.19 0.02
C LYS A 358 -9.36 0.81 0.80
N ASP A 359 -9.43 0.77 2.14
CA ASP A 359 -8.66 1.69 2.99
C ASP A 359 -7.15 1.43 2.95
N THR A 360 -6.74 0.25 2.45
CA THR A 360 -5.32 -0.12 2.27
C THR A 360 -4.77 0.31 0.92
N ALA A 361 -5.63 0.59 -0.06
CA ALA A 361 -5.25 0.88 -1.45
C ALA A 361 -4.51 2.21 -1.64
N SER A 362 -4.40 3.03 -0.58
CA SER A 362 -3.59 4.25 -0.56
C SER A 362 -2.91 4.43 0.80
N TYR A 363 -1.84 5.24 0.80
CA TYR A 363 -1.04 5.55 1.99
C TYR A 363 -0.28 4.36 2.61
N GLY A 364 -0.06 3.31 1.81
CA GLY A 364 0.68 2.11 2.21
C GLY A 364 -0.22 1.08 2.89
N HIS A 365 0.06 -0.20 2.65
CA HIS A 365 -0.62 -1.32 3.30
C HIS A 365 -0.05 -1.63 4.70
N PHE A 366 1.13 -1.08 5.01
CA PHE A 366 1.90 -1.38 6.21
C PHE A 366 2.20 -0.13 7.03
N GLY A 367 2.32 -0.32 8.35
CA GLY A 367 2.59 0.77 9.30
C GLY A 367 1.44 1.75 9.51
N ARG A 368 0.20 1.36 9.24
CA ARG A 368 -1.01 2.17 9.42
C ARG A 368 -1.50 2.05 10.87
N ASP A 369 -1.46 3.16 11.60
CA ASP A 369 -1.96 3.30 12.98
C ASP A 369 -3.41 3.82 13.04
N ASP A 370 -3.90 4.35 11.93
CA ASP A 370 -5.27 4.82 11.74
C ASP A 370 -6.26 3.69 11.35
N LEU A 371 -5.75 2.49 11.04
CA LEU A 371 -6.53 1.32 10.68
C LEU A 371 -6.29 0.15 11.65
N ASN A 372 -7.30 -0.67 11.86
CA ASN A 372 -7.18 -1.91 12.65
C ASN A 372 -6.83 -3.10 11.73
N LEU A 373 -5.57 -3.17 11.30
CA LEU A 373 -5.07 -4.22 10.41
C LEU A 373 -4.45 -5.36 11.22
N SER A 374 -4.91 -6.59 10.99
CA SER A 374 -4.43 -7.77 11.73
C SER A 374 -2.94 -8.02 11.56
N TRP A 375 -2.38 -7.80 10.37
CA TRP A 375 -0.96 -7.97 10.09
C TRP A 375 -0.06 -6.89 10.71
N GLU A 376 -0.63 -5.83 11.28
CA GLU A 376 0.12 -4.81 12.02
C GLU A 376 0.17 -5.10 13.53
N LYS A 377 -0.51 -6.14 14.03
CA LYS A 377 -0.45 -6.52 15.44
C LYS A 377 0.89 -7.14 15.81
N THR A 378 1.27 -6.98 17.08
CA THR A 378 2.48 -7.56 17.67
C THR A 378 2.13 -8.50 18.83
N ASP A 379 1.16 -9.37 18.61
CA ASP A 379 0.56 -10.27 19.60
C ASP A 379 1.27 -11.63 19.73
N GLN A 380 2.28 -11.90 18.89
CA GLN A 380 3.10 -13.12 18.99
C GLN A 380 4.38 -12.93 19.81
N ILE A 381 4.61 -11.74 20.39
CA ILE A 381 5.84 -11.43 21.14
C ILE A 381 6.13 -12.46 22.23
N GLU A 382 5.16 -12.77 23.09
CA GLU A 382 5.38 -13.68 24.22
C GLU A 382 5.60 -15.12 23.76
N LYS A 383 4.89 -15.55 22.70
CA LYS A 383 5.10 -16.87 22.09
C LYS A 383 6.51 -16.98 21.49
N ILE A 384 6.96 -15.96 20.77
CA ILE A 384 8.34 -15.88 20.23
C ILE A 384 9.36 -15.97 21.37
N LYS A 385 9.21 -15.15 22.42
CA LYS A 385 10.14 -15.11 23.56
C LYS A 385 10.23 -16.43 24.31
N SER A 386 9.15 -17.22 24.32
CA SER A 386 9.15 -18.54 24.97
C SER A 386 10.02 -19.60 24.25
N LEU A 387 10.46 -19.32 23.02
CA LEU A 387 11.26 -20.22 22.17
C LEU A 387 12.72 -19.77 22.03
N ILE A 388 13.12 -18.70 22.71
CA ILE A 388 14.49 -18.17 22.78
C ILE A 388 15.20 -18.79 23.98
#